data_AF-A0A946Z8U4-F1
#
_entry.id   AF-A0A946Z8U4-F1
#
_cell.length_a   1.000
_cell.length_b   1.000
_cell.length_c   1.000
_cell.angle_alpha   90.00
_cell.angle_beta   90.00
_cell.angle_gamma   90.00
#
_symmetry.space_group_name_H-M   'P 1'
#
loop_
_entity.id
_entity.type
_entity.pdbx_description
1 polymer ?
#
loop_
_entity_poly.entity_id
_entity_poly.type
_entity_poly.pdbx_seq_one_letter_code
_entity_poly.pdbx_strand_id
1 'polypeptide(L)'
;MVSVTPYTPKNKIRIVTAASLFDGHDVSINIMRRIIQSTGVEVIHLGHDRSVEEVVNTAIQEDVHAICITSYQGGHNEYFKYMHDLLKEKGRPEIKIFGGGGGVILPEEIKELMDYGITRLYSPDDGREMGLQGMINDLVSKSDMPLGDQLNDEHQVLKSKDPKAIARLISAAENFPKSVQDILNSIHEENKTKNIPVLGITGTGGAGKSSLVDELVRRFLADFPEKEVAIISVDPSKRKTGGALLGDRIRMNAINNPRVYMRSLATRQSNLALSKYVNEAVEIVKAANFDLVILETSGIGQSDTEIIEHSDVSLYVMTPEFGAATQLEKIDMLD
;
A
#
# COMPACT_ATOMS: atom_id res chain seq x y z
N MET A 1 -12.15 -32.28 -4.70
CA MET A 1 -11.01 -31.42 -4.32
C MET A 1 -11.07 -31.22 -2.81
N VAL A 2 -10.02 -31.59 -2.10
CA VAL A 2 -9.94 -31.39 -0.64
C VAL A 2 -9.93 -29.88 -0.39
N SER A 3 -10.85 -29.38 0.43
CA SER A 3 -10.88 -27.97 0.82
C SER A 3 -9.68 -27.69 1.72
N VAL A 4 -8.67 -26.99 1.21
CA VAL A 4 -7.53 -26.53 2.00
C VAL A 4 -8.00 -25.40 2.91
N THR A 5 -7.86 -25.55 4.22
CA THR A 5 -8.20 -24.51 5.19
C THR A 5 -7.27 -23.31 5.03
N PRO A 6 -7.77 -22.07 4.92
CA PRO A 6 -6.92 -20.88 4.86
C PRO A 6 -6.07 -20.70 6.11
N TYR A 7 -4.81 -20.29 5.93
CA TYR A 7 -3.94 -19.86 7.02
C TYR A 7 -4.51 -18.62 7.70
N THR A 8 -4.39 -18.53 9.02
CA THR A 8 -4.82 -17.33 9.77
C THR A 8 -3.58 -16.57 10.22
N PRO A 9 -3.30 -15.37 9.65
CA PRO A 9 -2.14 -14.57 10.05
C PRO A 9 -2.22 -14.13 11.51
N LYS A 10 -1.08 -14.16 12.20
CA LYS A 10 -0.91 -13.61 13.54
C LYS A 10 -0.66 -12.11 13.49
N ASN A 11 0.07 -11.64 12.47
CA ASN A 11 0.37 -10.23 12.26
C ASN A 11 -0.44 -9.64 11.09
N LYS A 12 -0.43 -8.31 10.97
CA LYS A 12 -1.08 -7.59 9.86
C LYS A 12 -0.20 -7.62 8.62
N ILE A 13 -0.36 -8.68 7.83
CA ILE A 13 0.46 -8.91 6.64
C ILE A 13 0.05 -7.97 5.51
N ARG A 14 1.06 -7.36 4.91
CA ARG A 14 0.96 -6.45 3.77
C ARG A 14 1.78 -7.00 2.61
N ILE A 15 1.20 -7.04 1.41
CA ILE A 15 1.84 -7.64 0.22
C ILE A 15 1.63 -6.75 -0.99
N VAL A 16 2.72 -6.43 -1.70
CA VAL A 16 2.64 -5.82 -3.04
C VAL A 16 2.43 -6.91 -4.07
N THR A 17 1.49 -6.71 -5.00
CA THR A 17 1.22 -7.63 -6.12
C THR A 17 1.29 -6.89 -7.46
N ALA A 18 2.05 -7.42 -8.42
CA ALA A 18 2.16 -6.85 -9.77
C ALA A 18 2.47 -7.93 -10.83
N ALA A 19 2.24 -7.63 -12.10
CA ALA A 19 2.91 -8.33 -13.20
C ALA A 19 4.18 -7.58 -13.63
N SER A 20 5.16 -8.32 -14.17
CA SER A 20 6.47 -7.78 -14.54
C SER A 20 6.40 -6.73 -15.66
N LEU A 21 7.54 -6.08 -15.93
CA LEU A 21 7.66 -5.06 -16.98
C LEU A 21 7.31 -5.65 -18.36
N PHE A 22 6.53 -4.90 -19.14
CA PHE A 22 5.98 -5.30 -20.44
C PHE A 22 5.14 -6.58 -20.42
N ASP A 23 4.70 -7.02 -19.24
CA ASP A 23 3.79 -8.15 -19.09
C ASP A 23 2.37 -7.68 -18.84
N GLY A 24 1.49 -7.89 -19.81
CA GLY A 24 0.05 -7.63 -19.70
C GLY A 24 -0.75 -8.79 -19.12
N HIS A 25 -0.14 -9.92 -18.78
CA HIS A 25 -0.85 -11.10 -18.26
C HIS A 25 -1.22 -10.94 -16.78
N ASP A 26 -2.30 -10.20 -16.52
CA ASP A 26 -2.74 -9.89 -15.16
C ASP A 26 -3.74 -10.91 -14.57
N VAL A 27 -4.23 -11.87 -15.37
CA VAL A 27 -5.25 -12.84 -14.95
C VAL A 27 -4.78 -13.64 -13.73
N SER A 28 -3.57 -14.18 -13.78
CA SER A 28 -3.00 -15.00 -12.71
C SER A 28 -2.84 -14.20 -11.42
N ILE A 29 -2.22 -13.01 -11.49
CA ILE A 29 -2.01 -12.18 -10.29
C ILE A 29 -3.35 -11.68 -9.72
N ASN A 30 -4.35 -11.41 -10.56
CA ASN A 30 -5.70 -11.05 -10.12
C ASN A 30 -6.41 -12.19 -9.36
N ILE A 31 -6.21 -13.46 -9.77
CA ILE A 31 -6.73 -14.60 -9.03
C ILE A 31 -5.98 -14.75 -7.70
N MET A 32 -4.65 -14.73 -7.73
CA MET A 32 -3.82 -14.90 -6.53
C MET A 32 -4.12 -13.82 -5.49
N ARG A 33 -4.18 -12.55 -5.89
CA ARG A 33 -4.43 -11.44 -4.95
C ARG A 33 -5.80 -11.52 -4.27
N ARG A 34 -6.83 -12.06 -4.94
CA ARG A 34 -8.16 -12.26 -4.33
C ARG A 34 -8.09 -13.30 -3.22
N ILE A 35 -7.32 -14.37 -3.44
CA ILE A 35 -7.12 -15.43 -2.44
C ILE A 35 -6.28 -14.90 -1.27
N ILE A 36 -5.20 -14.15 -1.56
CA ILE A 36 -4.38 -13.45 -0.55
C ILE A 36 -5.26 -12.54 0.32
N GLN A 37 -6.07 -11.68 -0.29
CA GLN A 37 -7.02 -10.80 0.42
C GLN A 37 -8.02 -11.60 1.27
N SER A 38 -8.55 -12.71 0.74
CA SER A 38 -9.49 -13.56 1.49
C SER A 38 -8.84 -14.29 2.68
N THR A 39 -7.52 -14.43 2.67
CA THR A 39 -6.71 -14.99 3.77
C THR A 39 -6.45 -13.97 4.89
N GLY A 40 -6.92 -12.72 4.73
CA GLY A 40 -6.82 -11.68 5.76
C GLY A 40 -5.63 -10.72 5.59
N VAL A 41 -5.03 -10.72 4.39
CA VAL A 41 -3.88 -9.87 4.04
C VAL A 41 -4.33 -8.54 3.43
N GLU A 42 -3.58 -7.48 3.70
CA GLU A 42 -3.69 -6.17 3.03
C GLU A 42 -2.87 -6.20 1.73
N VAL A 43 -3.54 -6.13 0.58
CA VAL A 43 -2.90 -6.24 -0.73
C VAL A 43 -2.79 -4.87 -1.38
N ILE A 44 -1.56 -4.43 -1.64
CA ILE A 44 -1.26 -3.27 -2.48
C ILE A 44 -1.12 -3.79 -3.91
N HIS A 45 -2.10 -3.51 -4.77
CA HIS A 45 -2.09 -4.04 -6.13
C HIS A 45 -1.67 -2.97 -7.13
N LEU A 46 -0.58 -3.23 -7.86
CA LEU A 46 -0.05 -2.30 -8.87
C LEU A 46 -0.56 -2.63 -10.27
N GLY A 47 -1.27 -3.74 -10.48
CA GLY A 47 -1.71 -4.14 -11.82
C GLY A 47 -0.57 -4.81 -12.60
N HIS A 48 -0.38 -4.38 -13.84
CA HIS A 48 0.54 -5.00 -14.79
C HIS A 48 1.53 -3.98 -15.36
N ASP A 49 2.50 -4.44 -16.16
CA ASP A 49 3.53 -3.60 -16.79
C ASP A 49 4.32 -2.73 -15.78
N ARG A 50 4.88 -3.36 -14.75
CA ARG A 50 5.58 -2.65 -13.67
C ARG A 50 7.08 -2.90 -13.68
N SER A 51 7.86 -1.81 -13.67
CA SER A 51 9.31 -1.89 -13.53
C SER A 51 9.73 -2.37 -12.15
N VAL A 52 10.93 -2.94 -12.04
CA VAL A 52 11.48 -3.35 -10.75
C VAL A 52 11.58 -2.17 -9.78
N GLU A 53 12.03 -1.02 -10.27
CA GLU A 53 12.19 0.18 -9.45
C GLU A 53 10.86 0.63 -8.85
N GLU A 54 9.79 0.66 -9.64
CA GLU A 54 8.46 1.06 -9.17
C GLU A 54 7.93 0.11 -8.10
N VAL A 55 8.08 -1.20 -8.31
CA VAL A 55 7.63 -2.22 -7.35
C VAL A 55 8.43 -2.13 -6.05
N VAL A 56 9.76 -2.00 -6.12
CA VAL A 56 10.62 -1.88 -4.94
C VAL A 56 10.32 -0.59 -4.18
N ASN A 57 10.22 0.56 -4.86
CA ASN A 57 9.89 1.82 -4.21
C ASN A 57 8.54 1.74 -3.49
N THR A 58 7.53 1.14 -4.13
CA THR A 58 6.23 0.89 -3.51
C THR A 58 6.38 0.00 -2.28
N ALA A 59 7.06 -1.13 -2.39
CA ALA A 59 7.24 -2.07 -1.28
C ALA A 59 7.88 -1.42 -0.05
N ILE A 60 8.85 -0.51 -0.29
CA ILE A 60 9.54 0.24 0.76
C ILE A 60 8.60 1.28 1.40
N GLN A 61 7.92 2.10 0.61
CA GLN A 61 6.98 3.12 1.10
C GLN A 61 5.82 2.49 1.88
N GLU A 62 5.34 1.34 1.43
CA GLU A 62 4.22 0.60 2.02
C GLU A 62 4.62 -0.30 3.19
N ASP A 63 5.93 -0.41 3.47
CA ASP A 63 6.53 -1.29 4.47
C ASP A 63 5.92 -2.70 4.44
N VAL A 64 6.03 -3.37 3.29
CA VAL A 64 5.41 -4.69 3.09
C VAL A 64 6.27 -5.82 3.61
N HIS A 65 5.63 -6.96 3.87
CA HIS A 65 6.33 -8.19 4.26
C HIS A 65 6.87 -8.92 3.02
N ALA A 66 6.15 -8.79 1.90
CA ALA A 66 6.47 -9.50 0.69
C ALA A 66 6.02 -8.78 -0.59
N ILE A 67 6.68 -9.12 -1.68
CA ILE A 67 6.35 -8.76 -3.06
C ILE A 67 5.98 -10.06 -3.79
N CYS A 68 4.90 -10.02 -4.57
CA CYS A 68 4.44 -11.12 -5.41
C CYS A 68 4.37 -10.69 -6.87
N ILE A 69 5.19 -11.32 -7.71
CA ILE A 69 5.27 -11.00 -9.14
C ILE A 69 4.81 -12.18 -9.99
N THR A 70 3.98 -11.88 -11.00
CA THR A 70 3.81 -12.79 -12.13
C THR A 70 4.64 -12.35 -13.32
N SER A 71 5.31 -13.29 -13.99
CA SER A 71 6.09 -13.00 -15.19
C SER A 71 5.87 -14.09 -16.25
N TYR A 72 5.21 -13.71 -17.33
CA TYR A 72 4.83 -14.60 -18.44
C TYR A 72 5.52 -14.26 -19.78
N GLN A 73 6.27 -13.16 -19.85
CA GLN A 73 6.92 -12.67 -21.08
C GLN A 73 8.41 -13.04 -21.19
N GLY A 74 8.98 -13.75 -20.21
CA GLY A 74 10.42 -13.99 -20.13
C GLY A 74 11.18 -12.83 -19.48
N GLY A 75 12.52 -12.91 -19.46
CA GLY A 75 13.37 -11.95 -18.74
C GLY A 75 13.20 -11.99 -17.22
N HIS A 76 12.54 -13.02 -16.70
CA HIS A 76 12.25 -13.20 -15.27
C HIS A 76 13.54 -13.34 -14.46
N ASN A 77 14.58 -13.98 -15.00
CA ASN A 77 15.85 -14.16 -14.29
C ASN A 77 16.47 -12.80 -13.92
N GLU A 78 16.62 -11.92 -14.90
CA GLU A 78 17.15 -10.57 -14.72
C GLU A 78 16.22 -9.73 -13.85
N TYR A 79 14.91 -9.80 -14.09
CA TYR A 79 13.92 -9.03 -13.33
C TYR A 79 13.94 -9.37 -11.83
N PHE A 80 13.94 -10.66 -11.47
CA PHE A 80 13.98 -11.09 -10.08
C PHE A 80 15.33 -10.81 -9.41
N LYS A 81 16.46 -11.07 -10.09
CA LYS A 81 17.79 -10.77 -9.55
C LYS A 81 17.94 -9.27 -9.29
N TYR A 82 17.54 -8.43 -10.25
CA TYR A 82 17.59 -6.98 -10.09
C TYR A 82 16.70 -6.51 -8.93
N MET A 83 15.50 -7.08 -8.76
CA MET A 83 14.62 -6.76 -7.62
C MET A 83 15.27 -7.07 -6.28
N HIS A 84 15.89 -8.24 -6.15
CA HIS A 84 16.60 -8.65 -4.95
C HIS A 84 17.79 -7.74 -4.65
N ASP A 85 18.59 -7.41 -5.66
CA ASP A 85 19.76 -6.53 -5.51
C ASP A 85 19.34 -5.10 -5.15
N LEU A 86 18.28 -4.57 -5.77
CA LEU A 86 17.79 -3.23 -5.49
C LEU A 86 17.19 -3.13 -4.08
N LEU A 87 16.54 -4.18 -3.57
CA LEU A 87 16.10 -4.23 -2.17
C LEU A 87 17.29 -4.21 -1.21
N LYS A 88 18.36 -4.95 -1.51
CA LYS A 88 19.61 -4.91 -0.74
C LYS A 88 20.25 -3.54 -0.76
N GLU A 89 20.39 -2.94 -1.94
CA GLU A 89 20.96 -1.61 -2.14
C GLU A 89 20.18 -0.54 -1.36
N LYS A 90 18.84 -0.59 -1.41
CA LYS A 90 17.99 0.33 -0.66
C LYS A 90 17.89 -0.01 0.83
N GLY A 91 18.53 -1.08 1.29
CA GLY A 91 18.61 -1.45 2.70
C GLY A 91 17.32 -2.04 3.26
N ARG A 92 16.56 -2.78 2.43
CA ARG A 92 15.36 -3.55 2.79
C ARG A 92 15.44 -5.02 2.33
N PRO A 93 16.54 -5.74 2.60
CA PRO A 93 16.75 -7.12 2.13
C PRO A 93 15.79 -8.15 2.75
N GLU A 94 15.12 -7.79 3.84
CA GLU A 94 14.20 -8.65 4.57
C GLU A 94 12.82 -8.80 3.89
N ILE A 95 12.48 -7.91 2.94
CA ILE A 95 11.24 -8.01 2.17
C ILE A 95 11.31 -9.26 1.28
N LYS A 96 10.36 -10.17 1.47
CA LYS A 96 10.36 -11.48 0.79
C LYS A 96 9.88 -11.34 -0.66
N ILE A 97 10.48 -12.11 -1.57
CA ILE A 97 10.09 -12.10 -2.98
C ILE A 97 9.47 -13.44 -3.35
N PHE A 98 8.23 -13.39 -3.83
CA PHE A 98 7.49 -14.51 -4.34
C PHE A 98 7.13 -14.28 -5.81
N GLY A 99 6.90 -15.37 -6.55
CA GLY A 99 6.40 -15.23 -7.90
C GLY A 99 6.02 -16.51 -8.61
N GLY A 100 5.64 -16.38 -9.87
CA GLY A 100 5.32 -17.49 -10.75
C GLY A 100 5.12 -17.02 -12.19
N GLY A 101 5.36 -17.92 -13.15
CA GLY A 101 5.22 -17.63 -14.58
C GLY A 101 4.58 -18.78 -15.37
N GLY A 102 3.87 -19.67 -14.67
CA GLY A 102 3.41 -20.92 -15.27
C GLY A 102 4.59 -21.74 -15.79
N GLY A 103 4.53 -22.17 -17.05
CA GLY A 103 5.61 -22.93 -17.69
C GLY A 103 6.76 -22.10 -18.25
N VAL A 104 6.73 -20.76 -18.09
CA VAL A 104 7.76 -19.87 -18.64
C VAL A 104 9.05 -19.90 -17.82
N ILE A 105 8.94 -20.09 -16.50
CA ILE A 105 10.08 -20.21 -15.59
C ILE A 105 10.38 -21.70 -15.41
N LEU A 106 11.52 -22.14 -15.92
CA LEU A 106 11.92 -23.55 -15.88
C LEU A 106 12.32 -23.98 -14.47
N PRO A 107 12.22 -25.28 -14.12
CA PRO A 107 12.61 -25.77 -12.78
C PRO A 107 14.05 -25.43 -12.38
N GLU A 108 14.99 -25.43 -13.34
CA GLU A 108 16.39 -25.07 -13.11
C GLU A 108 16.54 -23.58 -12.79
N GLU A 109 15.80 -22.71 -13.48
CA GLU A 109 15.77 -21.26 -13.23
C GLU A 109 15.08 -20.93 -11.90
N ILE A 110 14.01 -21.64 -11.55
CA ILE A 110 13.37 -21.55 -10.24
C ILE A 110 14.39 -21.81 -9.15
N LYS A 111 15.16 -22.90 -9.28
CA LYS A 111 16.19 -23.26 -8.33
C LYS A 111 17.28 -22.19 -8.27
N GLU A 112 17.80 -21.75 -9.42
CA GLU A 112 18.82 -20.70 -9.48
C GLU A 112 18.38 -19.40 -8.79
N LEU A 113 17.16 -18.94 -9.07
CA LEU A 113 16.62 -17.73 -8.47
C LEU A 113 16.37 -17.89 -6.96
N MET A 114 15.92 -19.06 -6.52
CA MET A 114 15.77 -19.34 -5.10
C MET A 114 17.12 -19.41 -4.37
N ASP A 115 18.14 -20.02 -4.99
CA ASP A 115 19.51 -20.04 -4.47
C ASP A 115 20.13 -18.62 -4.44
N TYR A 116 19.72 -17.73 -5.35
CA TYR A 116 20.16 -16.33 -5.38
C TYR A 116 19.60 -15.48 -4.22
N GLY A 117 18.39 -15.80 -3.74
CA GLY A 117 17.73 -15.11 -2.62
C GLY A 117 16.23 -14.89 -2.78
N ILE A 118 15.61 -15.34 -3.88
CA ILE A 118 14.15 -15.28 -4.05
C ILE A 118 13.50 -16.28 -3.10
N THR A 119 12.50 -15.85 -2.32
CA THR A 119 11.93 -16.67 -1.25
C THR A 119 11.22 -17.91 -1.77
N ARG A 120 10.40 -17.76 -2.81
CA ARG A 120 9.73 -18.89 -3.46
C ARG A 120 9.17 -18.51 -4.83
N LEU A 121 9.52 -19.30 -5.85
CA LEU A 121 8.82 -19.29 -7.14
C LEU A 121 7.96 -20.56 -7.24
N TYR A 122 6.69 -20.39 -7.58
CA TYR A 122 5.73 -21.48 -7.70
C TYR A 122 5.62 -21.95 -9.15
N SER A 123 5.87 -23.25 -9.35
CA SER A 123 5.70 -23.95 -10.61
C SER A 123 4.25 -24.41 -10.81
N PRO A 124 3.87 -24.83 -12.03
CA PRO A 124 2.58 -25.49 -12.27
C PRO A 124 2.38 -26.75 -11.43
N ASP A 125 3.46 -27.48 -11.12
CA ASP A 125 3.42 -28.68 -10.28
C ASP A 125 3.08 -28.35 -8.83
N ASP A 126 3.65 -27.29 -8.28
CA ASP A 126 3.28 -26.79 -6.95
C ASP A 126 1.78 -26.45 -6.89
N GLY A 127 1.25 -25.85 -7.96
CA GLY A 127 -0.18 -25.57 -8.10
C GLY A 127 -1.06 -26.82 -8.12
N ARG A 128 -0.58 -27.92 -8.73
CA ARG A 128 -1.28 -29.22 -8.73
C ARG A 128 -1.24 -29.91 -7.36
N GLU A 129 -0.11 -29.83 -6.67
CA GLU A 129 0.10 -30.49 -5.39
C GLU A 129 -0.56 -29.74 -4.22
N MET A 130 -0.29 -28.43 -4.11
CA MET A 130 -0.73 -27.61 -2.97
C MET A 130 -2.14 -27.04 -3.18
N GLY A 131 -2.57 -26.91 -4.44
CA GLY A 131 -3.70 -26.07 -4.81
C GLY A 131 -3.44 -24.57 -4.60
N LEU A 132 -4.30 -23.73 -5.15
CA LEU A 132 -4.14 -22.27 -5.08
C LEU A 132 -4.09 -21.77 -3.63
N GLN A 133 -5.01 -22.23 -2.78
CA GLN A 133 -5.03 -21.84 -1.36
C GLN A 133 -3.80 -22.35 -0.61
N GLY A 134 -3.28 -23.54 -0.94
CA GLY A 134 -2.06 -24.06 -0.32
C GLY A 134 -0.83 -23.21 -0.62
N MET A 135 -0.67 -22.75 -1.87
CA MET A 135 0.39 -21.81 -2.24
C MET A 135 0.26 -20.48 -1.48
N ILE A 136 -0.96 -19.95 -1.34
CA ILE A 136 -1.17 -18.73 -0.55
C ILE A 136 -0.90 -18.95 0.95
N ASN A 137 -1.25 -20.12 1.50
CA ASN A 137 -0.92 -20.45 2.89
C ASN A 137 0.60 -20.48 3.12
N ASP A 138 1.36 -21.09 2.21
CA ASP A 138 2.83 -21.10 2.26
C ASP A 138 3.40 -19.68 2.19
N LEU A 139 2.91 -18.88 1.25
CA LEU A 139 3.29 -17.48 1.08
C LEU A 139 3.05 -16.64 2.33
N VAL A 140 1.84 -16.72 2.89
CA VAL A 140 1.43 -15.92 4.04
C VAL A 140 2.12 -16.39 5.31
N SER A 141 2.22 -17.70 5.55
CA SER A 141 2.92 -18.23 6.73
C SER A 141 4.41 -17.89 6.73
N LYS A 142 5.07 -17.92 5.56
CA LYS A 142 6.46 -17.44 5.44
C LYS A 142 6.55 -15.94 5.66
N SER A 143 5.53 -15.16 5.35
CA SER A 143 5.55 -13.70 5.52
C SER A 143 5.12 -13.24 6.92
N ASP A 144 4.65 -14.14 7.78
CA ASP A 144 4.03 -13.79 9.07
C ASP A 144 5.05 -13.43 10.15
N MET A 145 5.50 -12.18 10.12
CA MET A 145 6.39 -11.57 11.10
C MET A 145 5.84 -10.21 11.53
N PRO A 146 6.18 -9.72 12.74
CA PRO A 146 5.79 -8.38 13.16
C PRO A 146 6.54 -7.32 12.34
N LEU A 147 5.83 -6.22 12.00
CA LEU A 147 6.44 -5.01 11.41
C LEU A 147 6.15 -3.79 12.30
N GLY A 148 7.21 -3.05 12.61
CA GLY A 148 7.15 -1.87 13.49
C GLY A 148 7.25 -2.19 14.99
N ASP A 149 7.62 -3.41 15.36
CA ASP A 149 7.83 -3.83 16.76
C ASP A 149 9.13 -3.29 17.35
N GLN A 150 10.15 -3.11 16.50
CA GLN A 150 11.43 -2.50 16.84
C GLN A 150 11.67 -1.30 15.93
N LEU A 151 11.83 -0.13 16.56
CA LEU A 151 12.38 1.06 15.95
C LEU A 151 13.78 1.26 16.54
N ASN A 152 14.71 1.66 15.69
CA ASN A 152 16.03 2.08 16.12
C ASN A 152 15.96 3.62 16.27
N ASP A 153 16.36 4.34 15.22
CA ASP A 153 16.47 5.80 15.22
C ASP A 153 15.67 6.44 14.07
N GLU A 154 14.64 5.76 13.54
CA GLU A 154 13.85 6.24 12.39
C GLU A 154 13.28 7.66 12.63
N HIS A 155 12.89 7.98 13.86
CA HIS A 155 12.35 9.29 14.21
C HIS A 155 13.38 10.42 14.05
N GLN A 156 14.67 10.14 14.22
CA GLN A 156 15.74 11.12 14.11
C GLN A 156 16.02 11.50 12.65
N VAL A 157 15.73 10.59 11.72
CA VAL A 157 15.96 10.78 10.29
C VAL A 157 14.69 11.16 9.51
N LEU A 158 13.55 11.38 10.17
CA LEU A 158 12.32 11.83 9.49
C LEU A 158 12.55 13.09 8.64
N LYS A 159 13.38 14.02 9.11
CA LYS A 159 13.67 15.29 8.41
C LYS A 159 14.46 15.10 7.11
N SER A 160 15.14 13.96 6.93
CA SER A 160 15.76 13.64 5.64
C SER A 160 14.77 13.02 4.65
N LYS A 161 13.51 12.85 5.03
CA LYS A 161 12.43 12.27 4.23
C LYS A 161 12.77 10.87 3.72
N ASP A 162 13.57 10.10 4.46
CA ASP A 162 13.85 8.70 4.12
C ASP A 162 12.53 7.90 4.09
N PRO A 163 12.09 7.40 2.92
CA PRO A 163 10.83 6.66 2.81
C PRO A 163 10.77 5.45 3.74
N LYS A 164 11.91 4.82 4.06
CA LYS A 164 11.98 3.68 4.97
C LYS A 164 11.60 4.08 6.39
N ALA A 165 12.18 5.17 6.88
CA ALA A 165 11.97 5.65 8.23
C ALA A 165 10.51 6.05 8.43
N ILE A 166 9.95 6.80 7.48
CA ILE A 166 8.54 7.19 7.47
C ILE A 166 7.65 5.94 7.48
N ALA A 167 7.89 5.00 6.55
CA ALA A 167 7.07 3.80 6.41
C ALA A 167 7.10 2.90 7.65
N ARG A 168 8.27 2.73 8.28
CA ARG A 168 8.45 1.95 9.51
C ARG A 168 7.76 2.59 10.71
N LEU A 169 7.85 3.90 10.85
CA LEU A 169 7.14 4.64 11.91
C LEU A 169 5.63 4.54 11.77
N ILE A 170 5.11 4.65 10.54
CA ILE A 170 3.68 4.46 10.29
C ILE A 170 3.26 3.03 10.65
N SER A 171 4.01 2.01 10.21
CA SER A 171 3.73 0.61 10.60
C SER A 171 3.74 0.39 12.11
N ALA A 172 4.70 1.02 12.82
CA ALA A 172 4.80 0.93 14.27
C ALA A 172 3.62 1.62 14.96
N ALA A 173 3.18 2.77 14.48
CA ALA A 173 1.99 3.45 14.97
C ALA A 173 0.71 2.62 14.75
N GLU A 174 0.59 1.95 13.60
CA GLU A 174 -0.56 1.10 13.27
C GLU A 174 -0.62 -0.20 14.08
N ASN A 175 0.53 -0.85 14.31
CA ASN A 175 0.60 -2.20 14.86
C ASN A 175 0.97 -2.23 16.35
N PHE A 176 1.81 -1.29 16.81
CA PHE A 176 2.35 -1.23 18.16
C PHE A 176 2.25 0.18 18.78
N PRO A 177 1.07 0.84 18.74
CA PRO A 177 0.94 2.26 19.13
C PRO A 177 1.41 2.56 20.56
N LYS A 178 1.24 1.59 21.48
CA LYS A 178 1.70 1.73 22.87
C LYS A 178 3.22 1.75 22.98
N SER A 179 3.92 0.98 22.16
CA SER A 179 5.38 0.88 22.19
C SER A 179 6.05 2.14 21.65
N VAL A 180 5.35 2.89 20.79
CA VAL A 180 5.87 4.10 20.15
C VAL A 180 5.24 5.39 20.67
N GLN A 181 4.47 5.31 21.76
CA GLN A 181 3.67 6.43 22.26
C GLN A 181 4.52 7.67 22.59
N ASP A 182 5.70 7.48 23.18
CA ASP A 182 6.61 8.59 23.51
C ASP A 182 7.15 9.29 22.25
N ILE A 183 7.46 8.50 21.21
CA ILE A 183 7.90 9.03 19.91
C ILE A 183 6.77 9.81 19.25
N LEU A 184 5.55 9.26 19.24
CA LEU A 184 4.38 9.94 18.68
C LEU A 184 4.10 11.24 19.43
N ASN A 185 4.11 11.24 20.76
CA ASN A 185 3.93 12.45 21.56
C ASN A 185 4.97 13.53 21.21
N SER A 186 6.24 13.15 21.03
CA SER A 186 7.28 14.08 20.58
C SER A 186 7.00 14.65 19.18
N ILE A 187 6.50 13.83 18.26
CA ILE A 187 6.10 14.25 16.91
C ILE A 187 4.95 15.27 16.99
N HIS A 188 3.92 14.98 17.79
CA HIS A 188 2.80 15.90 18.02
C HIS A 188 3.26 17.25 18.57
N GLU A 189 4.14 17.25 19.58
CA GLU A 189 4.70 18.51 20.13
C GLU A 189 5.51 19.29 19.10
N GLU A 190 6.34 18.63 18.27
CA GLU A 190 7.09 19.30 17.21
C GLU A 190 6.16 19.94 16.18
N ASN A 191 5.11 19.22 15.79
CA ASN A 191 4.18 19.65 14.75
C ASN A 191 3.26 20.79 15.15
N LYS A 192 3.09 21.08 16.46
CA LYS A 192 2.34 22.28 16.93
C LYS A 192 2.86 23.59 16.36
N THR A 193 4.14 23.63 15.97
CA THR A 193 4.78 24.83 15.41
C THR A 193 4.82 24.85 13.89
N LYS A 194 4.39 23.76 13.23
CA LYS A 194 4.46 23.60 11.78
C LYS A 194 3.12 23.94 11.13
N ASN A 195 3.19 24.66 10.03
CA ASN A 195 2.04 25.02 9.19
C ASN A 195 2.12 24.27 7.85
N ILE A 196 2.00 22.95 7.90
CA ILE A 196 1.97 22.10 6.70
C ILE A 196 0.50 21.81 6.38
N PRO A 197 -0.02 22.26 5.22
CA PRO A 197 -1.41 22.09 4.87
C PRO A 197 -1.75 20.62 4.60
N VAL A 198 -2.92 20.20 5.11
CA VAL A 198 -3.53 18.89 4.86
C VAL A 198 -4.79 19.07 4.02
N LEU A 199 -4.76 18.59 2.78
CA LEU A 199 -5.91 18.53 1.88
C LEU A 199 -6.61 17.18 2.02
N GLY A 200 -7.78 17.19 2.64
CA GLY A 200 -8.66 16.03 2.73
C GLY A 200 -9.50 15.87 1.46
N ILE A 201 -9.47 14.71 0.82
CA ILE A 201 -10.25 14.40 -0.37
C ILE A 201 -11.16 13.23 -0.05
N THR A 202 -12.47 13.48 -0.10
CA THR A 202 -13.50 12.49 0.19
C THR A 202 -14.55 12.47 -0.93
N GLY A 203 -15.50 11.54 -0.85
CA GLY A 203 -16.54 11.39 -1.86
C GLY A 203 -17.00 9.96 -2.06
N THR A 204 -18.06 9.80 -2.85
CA THR A 204 -18.69 8.50 -3.09
C THR A 204 -17.74 7.50 -3.74
N GLY A 205 -17.98 6.22 -3.49
CA GLY A 205 -17.22 5.14 -4.11
C GLY A 205 -17.30 5.20 -5.64
N GLY A 206 -16.15 5.20 -6.31
CA GLY A 206 -16.09 5.24 -7.77
C GLY A 206 -16.20 6.63 -8.40
N ALA A 207 -16.30 7.71 -7.62
CA ALA A 207 -16.40 9.08 -8.15
C ALA A 207 -15.14 9.60 -8.86
N GLY A 208 -14.03 8.86 -8.81
CA GLY A 208 -12.75 9.25 -9.43
C GLY A 208 -11.78 9.97 -8.50
N LYS A 209 -11.89 9.80 -7.18
CA LYS A 209 -11.02 10.42 -6.16
C LYS A 209 -9.53 10.22 -6.46
N SER A 210 -9.06 8.97 -6.54
CA SER A 210 -7.64 8.66 -6.74
C SER A 210 -7.13 9.16 -8.10
N SER A 211 -7.98 9.17 -9.13
CA SER A 211 -7.64 9.75 -10.44
C SER A 211 -7.54 11.28 -10.38
N LEU A 212 -8.40 11.93 -9.60
CA LEU A 212 -8.30 13.38 -9.36
C LEU A 212 -7.06 13.71 -8.53
N VAL A 213 -6.75 12.92 -7.49
CA VAL A 213 -5.54 13.03 -6.68
C VAL A 213 -4.30 12.96 -7.58
N ASP A 214 -4.22 11.97 -8.47
CA ASP A 214 -3.09 11.83 -9.41
C ASP A 214 -2.90 13.07 -10.30
N GLU A 215 -4.00 13.58 -10.85
CA GLU A 215 -3.99 14.77 -11.70
C GLU A 215 -3.65 16.06 -10.92
N LEU A 216 -4.05 16.15 -9.65
CA LEU A 216 -3.64 17.24 -8.75
C LEU A 216 -2.15 17.16 -8.43
N VAL A 217 -1.63 15.97 -8.11
CA VAL A 217 -0.20 15.74 -7.84
C VAL A 217 0.62 16.07 -9.08
N ARG A 218 0.19 15.65 -10.27
CA ARG A 218 0.84 15.99 -11.53
C ARG A 218 0.97 17.51 -11.74
N ARG A 219 -0.11 18.26 -11.48
CA ARG A 219 -0.11 19.73 -11.58
C ARG A 219 0.77 20.36 -10.51
N PHE A 220 0.69 19.86 -9.27
CA PHE A 220 1.54 20.33 -8.17
C PHE A 220 3.02 20.17 -8.47
N LEU A 221 3.45 19.01 -8.98
CA LEU A 221 4.84 18.76 -9.35
C LEU A 221 5.34 19.64 -10.50
N ALA A 222 4.45 20.03 -11.42
CA ALA A 222 4.76 20.90 -12.55
C ALA A 222 4.85 22.38 -12.12
N ASP A 223 3.90 22.84 -11.31
CA ASP A 223 3.80 24.25 -10.89
C ASP A 223 4.77 24.59 -9.74
N PHE A 224 5.16 23.60 -8.93
CA PHE A 224 6.08 23.77 -7.81
C PHE A 224 7.28 22.81 -7.92
N PRO A 225 8.36 23.19 -8.64
CA PRO A 225 9.50 22.30 -8.93
C PRO A 225 10.27 21.80 -7.70
N GLU A 226 10.29 22.59 -6.63
CA GLU A 226 11.04 22.29 -5.41
C GLU A 226 10.17 21.74 -4.27
N LYS A 227 8.85 21.68 -4.45
CA LYS A 227 7.95 21.21 -3.40
C LYS A 227 7.74 19.71 -3.47
N GLU A 228 7.50 19.13 -2.31
CA GLU A 228 7.31 17.71 -2.08
C GLU A 228 5.94 17.45 -1.44
N VAL A 229 5.31 16.34 -1.81
CA VAL A 229 3.95 15.99 -1.38
C VAL A 229 3.91 14.59 -0.78
N ALA A 230 3.19 14.45 0.34
CA ALA A 230 2.86 13.15 0.93
C ALA A 230 1.39 12.83 0.68
N ILE A 231 1.09 11.57 0.36
CA ILE A 231 -0.25 11.07 0.09
C ILE A 231 -0.55 9.92 1.04
N ILE A 232 -1.61 10.05 1.83
CA ILE A 232 -2.17 8.97 2.64
C ILE A 232 -3.52 8.62 2.03
N SER A 233 -3.66 7.42 1.46
CA SER A 233 -4.93 6.95 0.91
C SER A 233 -5.49 5.83 1.79
N VAL A 234 -6.81 5.82 2.01
CA VAL A 234 -7.48 4.86 2.88
C VAL A 234 -8.47 4.03 2.08
N ASP A 235 -8.34 2.70 2.16
CA ASP A 235 -9.23 1.75 1.50
C ASP A 235 -9.98 0.85 2.51
N PRO A 236 -11.21 0.41 2.22
CA PRO A 236 -12.02 -0.32 3.17
C PRO A 236 -11.53 -1.76 3.36
N SER A 237 -11.48 -2.20 4.62
CA SER A 237 -11.18 -3.60 4.96
C SER A 237 -12.39 -4.53 4.77
N LYS A 238 -12.16 -5.78 4.35
CA LYS A 238 -13.20 -6.80 4.27
C LYS A 238 -13.60 -7.25 5.68
N ARG A 239 -14.87 -7.04 6.03
CA ARG A 239 -15.42 -7.39 7.36
C ARG A 239 -15.19 -8.85 7.77
N LYS A 240 -15.34 -9.79 6.83
CA LYS A 240 -15.30 -11.23 7.13
C LYS A 240 -13.87 -11.76 7.34
N THR A 241 -12.91 -11.25 6.58
CA THR A 241 -11.54 -11.81 6.53
C THR A 241 -10.51 -10.90 7.19
N GLY A 242 -10.82 -9.62 7.37
CA GLY A 242 -9.88 -8.62 7.89
C GLY A 242 -8.84 -8.14 6.88
N GLY A 243 -8.78 -8.74 5.68
CA GLY A 243 -7.90 -8.32 4.59
C GLY A 243 -8.45 -7.14 3.80
N ALA A 244 -7.61 -6.47 3.02
CA ALA A 244 -7.99 -5.30 2.24
C ALA A 244 -7.39 -5.36 0.83
N LEU A 245 -8.06 -4.71 -0.13
CA LEU A 245 -7.48 -4.42 -1.42
C LEU A 245 -7.22 -2.92 -1.42
N LEU A 246 -5.95 -2.56 -1.29
CA LEU A 246 -5.47 -1.20 -1.33
C LEU A 246 -5.22 -0.85 -2.80
N GLY A 247 -6.27 -0.33 -3.43
CA GLY A 247 -6.42 -0.17 -4.87
C GLY A 247 -6.19 1.25 -5.36
N ASP A 248 -6.05 2.24 -4.49
CA ASP A 248 -5.89 3.63 -4.92
C ASP A 248 -4.59 3.85 -5.71
N ARG A 249 -3.49 3.22 -5.27
CA ARG A 249 -2.17 3.34 -5.90
C ARG A 249 -2.14 2.91 -7.37
N ILE A 250 -2.99 1.95 -7.79
CA ILE A 250 -3.04 1.50 -9.20
C ILE A 250 -3.49 2.61 -10.16
N ARG A 251 -4.18 3.65 -9.65
CA ARG A 251 -4.72 4.76 -10.43
C ARG A 251 -3.75 5.92 -10.57
N MET A 252 -2.65 5.91 -9.82
CA MET A 252 -1.75 7.05 -9.68
C MET A 252 -0.48 6.84 -10.51
N ASN A 253 -0.34 7.61 -11.60
CA ASN A 253 0.81 7.54 -12.49
C ASN A 253 1.87 8.60 -12.19
N ALA A 254 1.47 9.76 -11.66
CA ALA A 254 2.35 10.89 -11.39
C ALA A 254 3.20 10.72 -10.11
N ILE A 255 2.88 9.72 -9.29
CA ILE A 255 3.52 9.48 -7.99
C ILE A 255 4.86 8.76 -8.08
N ASN A 256 5.26 8.24 -9.26
CA ASN A 256 6.59 7.69 -9.46
C ASN A 256 7.62 8.82 -9.63
N ASN A 257 7.81 9.59 -8.55
CA ASN A 257 8.67 10.76 -8.48
C ASN A 257 9.32 10.83 -7.09
N PRO A 258 10.63 11.13 -6.98
CA PRO A 258 11.30 11.25 -5.68
C PRO A 258 10.67 12.26 -4.71
N ARG A 259 9.96 13.27 -5.23
CA ARG A 259 9.27 14.31 -4.46
C ARG A 259 7.90 13.88 -3.92
N VAL A 260 7.50 12.63 -4.17
CA VAL A 260 6.21 12.09 -3.77
C VAL A 260 6.40 10.88 -2.86
N TYR A 261 5.85 10.98 -1.66
CA TYR A 261 5.67 9.83 -0.78
C TYR A 261 4.20 9.42 -0.77
N MET A 262 3.91 8.13 -0.86
CA MET A 262 2.54 7.64 -0.71
C MET A 262 2.51 6.46 0.25
N ARG A 263 1.44 6.35 1.04
CA ARG A 263 1.16 5.21 1.91
C ARG A 263 -0.33 4.87 1.82
N SER A 264 -0.64 3.59 1.59
CA SER A 264 -2.01 3.10 1.57
C SER A 264 -2.37 2.44 2.92
N LEU A 265 -3.45 2.90 3.55
CA LEU A 265 -3.94 2.36 4.81
C LEU A 265 -5.24 1.61 4.60
N ALA A 266 -5.47 0.58 5.43
CA ALA A 266 -6.76 -0.08 5.49
C ALA A 266 -7.56 0.50 6.66
N THR A 267 -8.88 0.65 6.53
CA THR A 267 -9.72 1.16 7.64
C THR A 267 -9.59 0.33 8.93
N ARG A 268 -9.32 -0.99 8.82
CA ARG A 268 -9.20 -1.98 9.92
C ARG A 268 -10.40 -2.04 10.88
N GLN A 269 -11.46 -1.29 10.61
CA GLN A 269 -12.68 -1.19 11.39
C GLN A 269 -13.88 -1.26 10.45
N SER A 270 -15.00 -1.79 10.98
CA SER A 270 -16.27 -1.83 10.25
C SER A 270 -16.99 -0.49 10.36
N ASN A 271 -17.51 0.02 9.23
CA ASN A 271 -18.37 1.21 9.13
C ASN A 271 -17.69 2.57 9.37
N LEU A 272 -16.36 2.66 9.26
CA LEU A 272 -15.65 3.94 9.32
C LEU A 272 -14.96 4.21 7.98
N ALA A 273 -14.96 5.48 7.58
CA ALA A 273 -14.35 5.95 6.34
C ALA A 273 -12.83 6.07 6.47
N LEU A 274 -12.36 6.34 7.68
CA LEU A 274 -10.95 6.47 8.06
C LEU A 274 -10.50 5.39 9.05
N SER A 275 -9.19 5.12 9.08
CA SER A 275 -8.57 4.29 10.13
C SER A 275 -8.28 5.16 11.35
N LYS A 276 -8.45 4.62 12.55
CA LYS A 276 -8.00 5.22 13.83
C LYS A 276 -6.57 5.79 13.75
N TYR A 277 -5.70 5.21 12.92
CA TYR A 277 -4.29 5.55 12.83
C TYR A 277 -3.97 6.54 11.70
N VAL A 278 -4.97 7.03 10.98
CA VAL A 278 -4.79 8.04 9.92
C VAL A 278 -4.14 9.30 10.47
N ASN A 279 -4.59 9.77 11.64
CA ASN A 279 -4.02 10.95 12.28
C ASN A 279 -2.52 10.79 12.56
N GLU A 280 -2.11 9.63 13.08
CA GLU A 280 -0.68 9.36 13.34
C GLU A 280 0.13 9.34 12.05
N ALA A 281 -0.40 8.76 10.97
CA ALA A 281 0.26 8.78 9.67
C ALA A 281 0.43 10.20 9.12
N VAL A 282 -0.61 11.04 9.22
CA VAL A 282 -0.56 12.46 8.84
C VAL A 282 0.48 13.22 9.66
N GLU A 283 0.51 13.02 10.98
CA GLU A 283 1.47 13.69 11.86
C GLU A 283 2.90 13.22 11.62
N ILE A 284 3.14 11.94 11.30
CA ILE A 284 4.46 11.44 10.92
C ILE A 284 4.95 12.09 9.62
N VAL A 285 4.11 12.20 8.58
CA VAL A 285 4.53 12.87 7.33
C VAL A 285 4.68 14.39 7.51
N LYS A 286 3.89 15.04 8.37
CA LYS A 286 4.14 16.43 8.78
C LYS A 286 5.48 16.59 9.49
N ALA A 287 5.85 15.64 10.35
CA ALA A 287 7.15 15.65 11.01
C ALA A 287 8.32 15.53 10.03
N ALA A 288 8.12 14.83 8.91
CA ALA A 288 9.07 14.74 7.81
C ALA A 288 9.20 16.02 6.95
N ASN A 289 8.40 17.07 7.21
CA ASN A 289 8.45 18.37 6.53
C ASN A 289 8.09 18.33 5.03
N PHE A 290 7.12 17.53 4.62
CA PHE A 290 6.51 17.70 3.29
C PHE A 290 5.80 19.06 3.18
N ASP A 291 5.70 19.61 1.96
CA ASP A 291 5.07 20.91 1.73
C ASP A 291 3.54 20.84 1.64
N LEU A 292 3.02 19.64 1.36
CA LEU A 292 1.60 19.33 1.28
C LEU A 292 1.36 17.89 1.71
N VAL A 293 0.31 17.66 2.49
CA VAL A 293 -0.22 16.33 2.75
C VAL A 293 -1.58 16.21 2.09
N ILE A 294 -1.79 15.16 1.30
CA ILE A 294 -3.08 14.79 0.73
C ILE A 294 -3.60 13.57 1.49
N LEU A 295 -4.80 13.66 2.05
CA LEU A 295 -5.47 12.55 2.72
C LEU A 295 -6.71 12.15 1.91
N GLU A 296 -6.67 10.99 1.27
CA GLU A 296 -7.80 10.42 0.53
C GLU A 296 -8.55 9.40 1.39
N THR A 297 -9.87 9.57 1.54
CA THR A 297 -10.72 8.59 2.24
C THR A 297 -11.11 7.42 1.33
N SER A 298 -11.60 6.35 1.96
CA SER A 298 -12.35 5.34 1.23
C SER A 298 -13.64 5.93 0.63
N GLY A 299 -14.31 5.19 -0.26
CA GLY A 299 -15.63 5.60 -0.75
C GLY A 299 -16.63 5.75 0.40
N ILE A 300 -17.10 6.97 0.63
CA ILE A 300 -17.97 7.28 1.77
C ILE A 300 -19.46 7.24 1.43
N GLY A 301 -20.29 7.08 2.47
CA GLY A 301 -21.72 7.33 2.42
C GLY A 301 -22.04 8.83 2.49
N GLN A 302 -23.33 9.16 2.49
CA GLN A 302 -23.77 10.57 2.52
C GLN A 302 -23.51 11.26 3.88
N SER A 303 -23.37 10.51 4.98
CA SER A 303 -23.28 11.03 6.35
C SER A 303 -21.88 10.98 6.97
N ASP A 304 -20.83 10.72 6.18
CA ASP A 304 -19.47 10.57 6.70
C ASP A 304 -18.71 11.90 6.58
N THR A 305 -18.32 12.48 7.72
CA THR A 305 -17.61 13.77 7.79
C THR A 305 -16.23 13.69 8.44
N GLU A 306 -15.76 12.49 8.78
CA GLU A 306 -14.52 12.26 9.57
C GLU A 306 -13.28 12.93 8.97
N ILE A 307 -13.24 13.13 7.65
CA ILE A 307 -12.11 13.78 6.98
C ILE A 307 -11.87 15.22 7.45
N ILE A 308 -12.92 15.92 7.88
CA ILE A 308 -12.86 17.30 8.34
C ILE A 308 -12.04 17.40 9.63
N GLU A 309 -12.06 16.37 10.48
CA GLU A 309 -11.29 16.34 11.73
C GLU A 309 -9.78 16.15 11.50
N HIS A 310 -9.38 15.72 10.30
CA HIS A 310 -8.00 15.38 9.94
C HIS A 310 -7.44 16.20 8.77
N SER A 311 -8.14 17.26 8.33
CA SER A 311 -7.70 18.12 7.23
C SER A 311 -7.95 19.59 7.49
N ASP A 312 -7.09 20.45 6.95
CA ASP A 312 -7.26 21.91 7.00
C ASP A 312 -8.27 22.39 5.94
N VAL A 313 -8.31 21.69 4.81
CA VAL A 313 -9.23 21.94 3.70
C VAL A 313 -9.77 20.61 3.21
N SER A 314 -11.09 20.52 3.02
CA SER A 314 -11.75 19.34 2.49
C SER A 314 -12.29 19.56 1.07
N LEU A 315 -12.16 18.55 0.22
CA LEU A 315 -12.72 18.48 -1.14
C LEU A 315 -13.65 17.27 -1.25
N TYR A 316 -14.93 17.53 -1.52
CA TYR A 316 -15.92 16.47 -1.78
C TYR A 316 -16.03 16.20 -3.29
N VAL A 317 -15.75 14.97 -3.70
CA VAL A 317 -15.78 14.51 -5.09
C VAL A 317 -17.04 13.68 -5.33
N MET A 318 -17.83 14.07 -6.33
CA MET A 318 -19.05 13.37 -6.70
C MET A 318 -19.26 13.35 -8.21
N THR A 319 -20.06 12.39 -8.67
CA THR A 319 -20.52 12.31 -10.05
C THR A 319 -21.82 13.08 -10.25
N PRO A 320 -22.19 13.43 -11.49
CA PRO A 320 -23.52 13.96 -11.82
C PRO A 320 -24.70 13.03 -11.45
N GLU A 321 -24.43 11.76 -11.19
CA GLU A 321 -25.41 10.74 -10.81
C GLU A 321 -25.75 10.75 -9.30
N PHE A 322 -26.32 11.84 -8.78
CA PHE A 322 -26.70 11.97 -7.36
C PHE A 322 -28.22 11.80 -7.09
N GLY A 323 -28.99 11.48 -8.14
CA GLY A 323 -30.45 11.34 -8.03
C GLY A 323 -31.16 12.69 -7.98
N ALA A 324 -32.20 12.80 -7.15
CA ALA A 324 -32.96 14.05 -7.00
C ALA A 324 -32.13 15.12 -6.28
N ALA A 325 -32.37 16.40 -6.58
CA ALA A 325 -31.67 17.52 -5.93
C ALA A 325 -31.81 17.51 -4.39
N THR A 326 -32.94 17.00 -3.86
CA THR A 326 -33.16 16.83 -2.41
C THR A 326 -32.24 15.81 -1.74
N GLN A 327 -31.46 15.05 -2.51
CA GLN A 327 -30.40 14.20 -1.95
C GLN A 327 -29.15 15.00 -1.58
N LEU A 328 -28.94 16.17 -2.17
CA LEU A 328 -27.80 17.04 -1.84
C LEU A 328 -27.92 17.58 -0.41
N GLU A 329 -29.15 17.84 0.05
CA GLU A 329 -29.48 18.24 1.43
C GLU A 329 -29.21 17.16 2.49
N LYS A 330 -28.74 15.98 2.08
CA LYS A 330 -28.42 14.85 2.98
C LYS A 330 -26.94 14.51 2.99
N ILE A 331 -26.13 15.24 2.23
CA ILE A 331 -24.70 15.02 2.16
C ILE A 331 -24.07 15.97 3.17
N ASP A 332 -23.70 15.44 4.34
CA ASP A 332 -23.19 16.22 5.46
C ASP A 332 -21.88 16.97 5.10
N MET A 333 -21.13 16.49 4.10
CA MET A 333 -19.92 17.15 3.58
C MET A 333 -20.18 18.42 2.76
N LEU A 334 -21.43 18.70 2.37
CA LEU A 334 -21.80 19.91 1.63
C LEU A 334 -22.28 21.06 2.54
N ASP A 335 -22.53 20.76 3.83
CA ASP A 335 -22.90 21.74 4.85
C ASP A 335 -21.66 22.40 5.48
#